data_AF-A0A3D0I620-F1
#
_entry.id   AF-A0A3D0I620-F1
#
_cell.length_a   1.000
_cell.length_b   1.000
_cell.length_c   1.000
_cell.angle_alpha   90.00
_cell.angle_beta   90.00
_cell.angle_gamma   90.00
#
_symmetry.space_group_name_H-M   'P 1'
#
loop_
_entity.id
_entity.type
_entity.pdbx_description
1 polymer ?
#
loop_
_entity_poly.entity_id
_entity_poly.type
_entity_poly.pdbx_seq_one_letter_code
_entity_poly.pdbx_strand_id
1 'polypeptide(L)'
;MQENPLLKLRGCGQSVWLDFLSRHLLNSGELQGLIDADGLRGVTSNPAIFDKAISGSLDYDEDIGRLSRQGKGLQEIYETLTVSDVQGAADLFRPIYSELQGADGFVSLEVNPHLAYDTPGTIAEARRLWAKLERPNVFIKVPATREGLPAIRRLIGEGINVNVTLLFGLPRYREVAEAYLSGLEERAGRGQHLGVASVASFFLSRIDTLV
;
A
#
# COMPACT_ATOMS: atom_id res chain seq x y z
N MET A 1 26.53 19.99 12.10
CA MET A 1 25.82 19.13 11.12
C MET A 1 24.50 19.81 10.80
N GLN A 2 24.17 19.93 9.52
CA GLN A 2 22.86 20.43 9.12
C GLN A 2 21.83 19.36 9.48
N GLU A 3 20.79 19.74 10.23
CA GLU A 3 19.75 18.84 10.69
C GLU A 3 18.94 18.28 9.50
N ASN A 4 18.73 16.96 9.47
CA ASN A 4 18.06 16.25 8.38
C ASN A 4 16.68 16.89 8.07
N PRO A 5 16.47 17.47 6.88
CA PRO A 5 15.21 18.15 6.54
C PRO A 5 13.98 17.24 6.62
N LEU A 6 14.12 15.94 6.34
CA LEU A 6 13.01 14.99 6.41
C LEU A 6 12.51 14.83 7.85
N LEU A 7 13.42 14.83 8.82
CA LEU A 7 13.06 14.75 10.23
C LEU A 7 12.30 16.00 10.70
N LYS A 8 12.53 17.17 10.08
CA LYS A 8 11.81 18.41 10.42
C LYS A 8 10.33 18.36 10.04
N LEU A 9 9.98 17.65 8.96
CA LEU A 9 8.59 17.52 8.50
C LEU A 9 7.69 16.86 9.55
N ARG A 10 8.26 16.01 10.42
CA ARG A 10 7.54 15.41 11.55
C ARG A 10 7.01 16.46 12.52
N GLY A 11 7.79 17.52 12.77
CA GLY A 11 7.37 18.66 13.60
C GLY A 11 6.20 19.44 12.99
N CYS A 12 5.95 19.29 11.69
CA CYS A 12 4.81 19.86 10.97
C CYS A 12 3.63 18.88 10.86
N GLY A 13 3.69 17.70 11.48
CA GLY A 13 2.64 16.68 11.40
C GLY A 13 2.63 15.90 10.07
N GLN A 14 3.70 15.94 9.29
CA GLN A 14 3.81 15.23 8.01
C GLN A 14 4.71 14.00 8.14
N SER A 15 4.16 12.84 7.79
CA SER A 15 4.91 11.59 7.68
C SER A 15 5.48 11.43 6.27
N VAL A 16 6.73 10.97 6.19
CA VAL A 16 7.47 10.76 4.93
C VAL A 16 7.50 9.28 4.62
N TRP A 17 7.05 8.93 3.43
CA TRP A 17 7.03 7.56 2.92
C TRP A 17 7.85 7.48 1.64
N LEU A 18 8.44 6.32 1.37
CA LEU A 18 9.19 6.05 0.15
C LEU A 18 8.28 5.44 -0.92
N ASP A 19 8.24 6.03 -2.11
CA ASP A 19 7.46 5.51 -3.26
C ASP A 19 8.31 4.57 -4.14
N PHE A 20 8.91 3.57 -3.50
CA PHE A 20 9.72 2.54 -4.15
C PHE A 20 9.87 1.34 -3.22
N LEU A 21 9.85 0.14 -3.81
CA LEU A 21 10.14 -1.11 -3.10
C LEU A 21 10.82 -2.08 -4.05
N SER A 22 11.91 -2.69 -3.60
CA SER A 22 12.58 -3.78 -4.30
C SER A 22 13.16 -4.76 -3.30
N ARG A 23 13.43 -5.98 -3.76
CA ARG A 23 14.06 -7.02 -2.95
C ARG A 23 15.47 -6.64 -2.51
N HIS A 24 16.24 -5.97 -3.38
CA HIS A 24 17.54 -5.44 -3.01
C HIS A 24 17.45 -4.50 -1.80
N LEU A 25 16.54 -3.52 -1.87
CA LEU A 25 16.36 -2.50 -0.83
C LEU A 25 16.04 -3.12 0.54
N LEU A 26 15.30 -4.24 0.54
CA LEU A 26 14.98 -5.01 1.74
C LEU A 26 16.19 -5.79 2.27
N ASN A 27 16.82 -6.57 1.40
CA ASN A 27 17.85 -7.53 1.81
C ASN A 27 19.22 -6.90 2.09
N SER A 28 19.51 -5.74 1.50
CA SER A 28 20.75 -5.01 1.73
C SER A 28 20.80 -4.29 3.08
N GLY A 29 19.66 -4.15 3.76
CA GLY A 29 19.51 -3.32 4.96
C GLY A 29 19.36 -1.82 4.66
N GLU A 30 19.33 -1.42 3.38
CA GLU A 30 19.16 -0.03 2.98
C GLU A 30 17.81 0.54 3.46
N LEU A 31 16.71 -0.21 3.36
CA LEU A 31 15.42 0.24 3.88
C LEU A 31 15.48 0.53 5.38
N GLN A 32 16.13 -0.34 6.16
CA GLN A 32 16.32 -0.13 7.59
C GLN A 32 17.16 1.13 7.85
N GLY A 33 18.22 1.34 7.06
CA GLY A 33 19.02 2.56 7.12
C GLY A 33 18.20 3.83 6.88
N LEU A 34 17.29 3.83 5.90
CA LEU A 34 16.40 4.97 5.63
C LEU A 34 15.35 5.17 6.75
N ILE A 35 14.86 4.09 7.35
CA ILE A 35 13.99 4.16 8.53
C ILE A 35 14.71 4.86 9.68
N ASP A 36 15.94 4.46 9.97
CA ASP A 36 16.69 4.92 11.13
C ASP A 36 17.27 6.34 10.94
N ALA A 37 17.83 6.63 9.76
CA ALA A 37 18.52 7.88 9.47
C ALA A 37 17.59 9.00 8.97
N ASP A 38 16.66 8.65 8.07
CA ASP A 38 15.76 9.61 7.42
C ASP A 38 14.36 9.62 8.04
N GLY A 39 14.09 8.67 8.91
CA GLY A 39 12.86 8.64 9.66
C GLY A 39 11.65 8.31 8.79
N LEU A 40 11.81 7.46 7.78
CA LEU A 40 10.70 6.96 6.99
C LEU A 40 9.62 6.32 7.88
N ARG A 41 8.37 6.51 7.48
CA ARG A 41 7.17 6.03 8.21
C ARG A 41 6.29 5.10 7.37
N GLY A 42 6.69 4.79 6.15
CA GLY A 42 5.99 3.82 5.31
C GLY A 42 6.59 3.73 3.92
N VAL A 43 6.06 2.79 3.14
CA VAL A 43 6.47 2.54 1.76
C VAL A 43 5.24 2.30 0.89
N THR A 44 5.26 2.80 -0.35
CA THR A 44 4.28 2.44 -1.36
C THR A 44 4.90 1.63 -2.49
N SER A 45 4.14 0.66 -2.99
CA SER A 45 4.39 -0.01 -4.25
C SER A 45 3.23 0.26 -5.22
N ASN A 46 3.45 -0.11 -6.48
CA ASN A 46 2.46 -0.17 -7.55
C ASN A 46 3.00 -1.11 -8.65
N PRO A 47 2.18 -1.51 -9.64
CA PRO A 47 2.62 -2.44 -10.67
C PRO A 47 3.86 -1.97 -11.46
N ALA A 48 4.01 -0.66 -11.70
CA ALA A 48 5.17 -0.13 -12.43
C ALA A 48 6.46 -0.14 -11.57
N ILE A 49 6.34 -0.01 -10.25
CA ILE A 49 7.48 -0.18 -9.32
C ILE A 49 7.96 -1.63 -9.36
N PHE A 50 7.03 -2.60 -9.27
CA PHE A 50 7.41 -4.02 -9.31
C PHE A 50 7.91 -4.46 -10.68
N ASP A 51 7.35 -3.94 -11.77
CA ASP A 51 7.88 -4.16 -13.11
C ASP A 51 9.37 -3.77 -13.19
N LYS A 52 9.72 -2.57 -12.73
CA LYS A 52 11.11 -2.10 -12.68
C LYS A 52 11.99 -2.92 -11.74
N ALA A 53 11.51 -3.26 -10.56
CA ALA A 53 12.30 -4.02 -9.58
C ALA A 53 12.59 -5.44 -10.08
N ILE A 54 11.58 -6.12 -10.62
CA ILE A 54 11.68 -7.51 -11.08
C ILE A 54 12.47 -7.61 -12.38
N SER A 55 12.20 -6.74 -13.37
CA SER A 55 12.91 -6.77 -14.66
C SER A 55 14.30 -6.14 -14.61
N GLY A 56 14.56 -5.26 -13.65
CA GLY A 56 15.80 -4.50 -13.53
C GLY A 56 16.87 -5.13 -12.64
N SER A 57 16.63 -6.33 -12.07
CA SER A 57 17.56 -7.00 -11.16
C SER A 57 17.56 -8.51 -11.34
N LEU A 58 18.59 -9.17 -10.79
CA LEU A 58 18.67 -10.64 -10.72
C LEU A 58 18.16 -11.17 -9.37
N ASP A 59 17.70 -10.30 -8.47
CA ASP A 59 17.34 -10.67 -7.09
C ASP A 59 16.11 -11.59 -7.02
N TYR A 60 15.35 -11.68 -8.11
CA TYR A 60 14.13 -12.48 -8.23
C TYR A 60 14.32 -13.79 -8.99
N ASP A 61 15.46 -13.99 -9.67
CA ASP A 61 15.68 -15.08 -10.62
C ASP A 61 15.56 -16.46 -9.98
N GLU A 62 16.11 -16.63 -8.77
CA GLU A 62 16.06 -17.89 -8.05
C GLU A 62 14.61 -18.30 -7.73
N ASP A 63 13.81 -17.36 -7.21
CA ASP A 63 12.42 -17.61 -6.88
C ASP A 63 11.55 -17.82 -8.12
N ILE A 64 11.77 -17.03 -9.17
CA ILE A 64 11.08 -17.22 -10.47
C ILE A 64 11.39 -18.61 -11.01
N GLY A 65 12.67 -19.00 -11.04
CA GLY A 65 13.10 -20.32 -11.53
C GLY A 65 12.54 -21.46 -10.68
N ARG A 66 12.53 -21.30 -9.35
CA ARG A 66 11.96 -22.27 -8.41
C ARG A 66 10.45 -22.44 -8.60
N LEU A 67 9.70 -21.34 -8.65
CA LEU A 67 8.24 -21.36 -8.80
C LEU A 67 7.83 -21.86 -10.19
N SER A 68 8.57 -21.48 -11.23
CA SER A 68 8.37 -22.00 -12.59
C SER A 68 8.54 -23.52 -12.66
N ARG A 69 9.60 -24.08 -12.03
CA ARG A 69 9.78 -25.54 -11.92
C ARG A 69 8.67 -26.25 -11.14
N GLN A 70 7.94 -25.54 -10.28
CA GLN A 70 6.76 -26.05 -9.57
C GLN A 70 5.47 -25.96 -10.41
N GLY A 71 5.54 -25.50 -11.65
CA GLY A 71 4.38 -25.37 -12.55
C GLY A 71 3.47 -24.17 -12.22
N LYS A 72 3.97 -23.19 -11.48
CA LYS A 72 3.21 -22.00 -11.09
C LYS A 72 2.96 -21.09 -12.29
N GLY A 73 1.75 -20.56 -12.41
CA GLY A 73 1.39 -19.61 -13.46
C GLY A 73 1.97 -18.21 -13.22
N LEU A 74 2.05 -17.38 -14.26
CA LEU A 74 2.62 -16.03 -14.21
C LEU A 74 2.07 -15.18 -13.06
N GLN A 75 0.74 -15.13 -12.91
CA GLN A 75 0.09 -14.34 -11.86
C GLN A 75 0.44 -14.85 -10.46
N GLU A 76 0.55 -16.17 -10.29
CA GLU A 76 0.89 -16.78 -9.00
C GLU A 76 2.35 -16.51 -8.65
N ILE A 77 3.25 -16.54 -9.64
CA ILE A 77 4.65 -16.15 -9.45
C ILE A 77 4.75 -14.69 -9.04
N TYR A 78 4.20 -13.77 -9.85
CA TYR A 78 4.21 -12.33 -9.57
C TYR A 78 3.69 -12.02 -8.17
N GLU A 79 2.55 -12.60 -7.82
CA GLU A 79 1.97 -12.37 -6.51
C GLU A 79 2.81 -12.93 -5.37
N THR A 80 3.39 -14.13 -5.53
CA THR A 80 4.27 -14.71 -4.51
C THR A 80 5.46 -13.78 -4.23
N LEU A 81 6.07 -13.22 -5.28
CA LEU A 81 7.19 -12.29 -5.14
C LEU A 81 6.77 -11.00 -4.43
N THR A 82 5.71 -10.36 -4.92
CA THR A 82 5.26 -9.06 -4.41
C THR A 82 4.68 -9.13 -3.00
N VAL A 83 3.95 -10.20 -2.66
CA VAL A 83 3.48 -10.46 -1.29
C VAL A 83 4.67 -10.66 -0.34
N SER A 84 5.67 -11.45 -0.74
CA SER A 84 6.87 -11.67 0.08
C SER A 84 7.62 -10.37 0.36
N ASP A 85 7.81 -9.53 -0.66
CA ASP A 85 8.51 -8.25 -0.50
C ASP A 85 7.73 -7.29 0.40
N VAL A 86 6.39 -7.20 0.24
CA VAL A 86 5.54 -6.35 1.10
C VAL A 86 5.49 -6.88 2.54
N GLN A 87 5.48 -8.19 2.75
CA GLN A 87 5.59 -8.78 4.09
C GLN A 87 6.90 -8.40 4.75
N GLY A 88 8.03 -8.56 4.06
CA GLY A 88 9.34 -8.18 4.57
C GLY A 88 9.42 -6.69 4.92
N ALA A 89 8.91 -5.81 4.05
CA ALA A 89 8.82 -4.38 4.33
C ALA A 89 7.92 -4.09 5.55
N ALA A 90 6.74 -4.72 5.62
CA ALA A 90 5.81 -4.52 6.73
C ALA A 90 6.41 -4.97 8.07
N ASP A 91 7.21 -6.03 8.07
CA ASP A 91 7.91 -6.50 9.25
C ASP A 91 8.97 -5.49 9.74
N LEU A 92 9.69 -4.83 8.83
CA LEU A 92 10.62 -3.74 9.19
C LEU A 92 9.90 -2.51 9.77
N PHE A 93 8.73 -2.16 9.27
CA PHE A 93 7.93 -1.05 9.79
C PHE A 93 7.08 -1.41 11.03
N ARG A 94 7.05 -2.69 11.43
CA ARG A 94 6.20 -3.16 12.53
C ARG A 94 6.46 -2.43 13.86
N PRO A 95 7.71 -2.16 14.28
CA PRO A 95 7.97 -1.41 15.51
C PRO A 95 7.36 -0.01 15.48
N ILE A 96 7.47 0.70 14.36
CA ILE A 96 6.89 2.04 14.17
C ILE A 96 5.37 1.98 14.27
N TYR A 97 4.74 1.02 13.59
CA TYR A 97 3.30 0.83 13.66
C TYR A 97 2.83 0.60 15.10
N SER A 98 3.55 -0.23 15.87
CA SER A 98 3.22 -0.49 17.27
C SER A 98 3.43 0.71 18.17
N GLU A 99 4.57 1.41 18.05
CA GLU A 99 4.90 2.61 18.83
C GLU A 99 3.86 3.71 18.63
N LEU A 100 3.44 3.91 17.38
CA LEU A 100 2.49 4.95 16.99
C LEU A 100 1.03 4.48 16.97
N GLN A 101 0.74 3.31 17.54
CA GLN A 101 -0.62 2.77 17.68
C GLN A 101 -1.40 2.74 16.35
N GLY A 102 -0.71 2.43 15.25
CA GLY A 102 -1.29 2.34 13.91
C GLY A 102 -1.51 3.67 13.21
N ALA A 103 -0.90 4.78 13.67
CA ALA A 103 -0.91 6.04 12.93
C ALA A 103 0.01 6.05 11.71
N ASP A 104 1.04 5.18 11.69
CA ASP A 104 2.09 5.11 10.67
C ASP A 104 2.67 3.68 10.60
N GLY A 105 3.73 3.49 9.83
CA GLY A 105 4.45 2.21 9.72
C GLY A 105 3.80 1.28 8.70
N PHE A 106 3.21 1.82 7.64
CA PHE A 106 2.44 1.07 6.68
C PHE A 106 3.17 0.77 5.38
N VAL A 107 2.80 -0.34 4.74
CA VAL A 107 3.25 -0.72 3.40
C VAL A 107 2.08 -1.02 2.48
N SER A 108 2.04 -0.44 1.29
CA SER A 108 0.94 -0.66 0.33
C SER A 108 1.27 -1.73 -0.71
N LEU A 109 0.28 -2.60 -1.01
CA LEU A 109 0.24 -3.46 -2.20
C LEU A 109 -1.01 -3.13 -3.02
N GLU A 110 -0.86 -2.93 -4.32
CA GLU A 110 -1.98 -2.58 -5.22
C GLU A 110 -2.68 -3.81 -5.80
N VAL A 111 -4.01 -3.72 -5.90
CA VAL A 111 -4.81 -4.69 -6.65
C VAL A 111 -4.45 -4.67 -8.14
N ASN A 112 -4.86 -5.70 -8.87
CA ASN A 112 -4.65 -5.79 -10.31
C ASN A 112 -5.34 -4.60 -11.01
N PRO A 113 -4.60 -3.79 -11.81
CA PRO A 113 -5.16 -2.62 -12.47
C PRO A 113 -6.27 -2.97 -13.48
N HIS A 114 -6.32 -4.21 -13.99
CA HIS A 114 -7.39 -4.67 -14.87
C HIS A 114 -8.75 -4.78 -14.16
N LEU A 115 -8.78 -4.78 -12.82
CA LEU A 115 -10.00 -4.81 -12.02
C LEU A 115 -10.48 -3.41 -11.62
N ALA A 116 -9.82 -2.33 -12.06
CA ALA A 116 -10.15 -0.96 -11.67
C ALA A 116 -11.60 -0.54 -11.98
N TYR A 117 -12.26 -1.22 -12.91
CA TYR A 117 -13.67 -1.00 -13.29
C TYR A 117 -14.57 -2.20 -12.94
N ASP A 118 -14.11 -3.10 -12.08
CA ASP A 118 -14.85 -4.27 -11.60
C ASP A 118 -14.89 -4.23 -10.05
N THR A 119 -16.01 -3.74 -9.51
CA THR A 119 -16.22 -3.66 -8.05
C THR A 119 -16.14 -5.04 -7.39
N PRO A 120 -16.91 -6.07 -7.80
CA PRO A 120 -16.78 -7.42 -7.24
C PRO A 120 -15.36 -7.98 -7.33
N GLY A 121 -14.71 -7.84 -8.49
CA GLY A 121 -13.35 -8.33 -8.71
C GLY A 121 -12.34 -7.67 -7.78
N THR A 122 -12.38 -6.34 -7.67
CA THR A 122 -11.52 -5.57 -6.76
C THR A 122 -11.70 -6.01 -5.31
N ILE A 123 -12.95 -6.17 -4.85
CA ILE A 123 -13.23 -6.60 -3.47
C ILE A 123 -12.70 -8.02 -3.23
N ALA A 124 -12.94 -8.94 -4.17
CA ALA A 124 -12.51 -10.33 -4.05
C ALA A 124 -10.98 -10.43 -3.98
N GLU A 125 -10.28 -9.70 -4.85
CA GLU A 125 -8.82 -9.67 -4.85
C GLU A 125 -8.25 -9.00 -3.60
N ALA A 126 -8.80 -7.85 -3.20
CA ALA A 126 -8.36 -7.14 -2.00
C ALA A 126 -8.44 -8.01 -0.74
N ARG A 127 -9.54 -8.74 -0.55
CA ARG A 127 -9.69 -9.69 0.57
C ARG A 127 -8.65 -10.81 0.53
N ARG A 128 -8.40 -11.35 -0.66
CA ARG A 128 -7.44 -12.43 -0.89
C ARG A 128 -6.02 -11.98 -0.61
N LEU A 129 -5.62 -10.81 -1.10
CA LEU A 129 -4.32 -10.21 -0.83
C LEU A 129 -4.16 -9.85 0.65
N TRP A 130 -5.19 -9.26 1.28
CA TRP A 130 -5.18 -8.96 2.72
C TRP A 130 -4.93 -10.21 3.56
N ALA A 131 -5.66 -11.30 3.26
CA ALA A 131 -5.49 -12.57 3.95
C ALA A 131 -4.10 -13.18 3.73
N LYS A 132 -3.54 -13.08 2.51
CA LYS A 132 -2.20 -13.59 2.21
C LYS A 132 -1.07 -12.77 2.84
N LEU A 133 -1.22 -11.44 2.88
CA LEU A 133 -0.24 -10.55 3.48
C LEU A 133 -0.14 -10.80 4.99
N GLU A 134 -1.27 -11.03 5.66
CA GLU A 134 -1.31 -11.42 7.08
C GLU A 134 -0.47 -10.49 7.97
N ARG A 135 -0.58 -9.18 7.75
CA ARG A 135 0.10 -8.14 8.52
C ARG A 135 -0.87 -7.00 8.82
N PRO A 136 -0.90 -6.44 10.04
CA PRO A 136 -1.89 -5.40 10.39
C PRO A 136 -1.54 -4.02 9.81
N ASN A 137 -0.28 -3.84 9.41
CA ASN A 137 0.29 -2.59 8.93
C ASN A 137 0.50 -2.62 7.41
N VAL A 138 -0.34 -3.35 6.68
CA VAL A 138 -0.41 -3.25 5.22
C VAL A 138 -1.62 -2.44 4.81
N PHE A 139 -1.53 -1.85 3.63
CA PHE A 139 -2.64 -1.28 2.89
C PHE A 139 -2.90 -2.10 1.64
N ILE A 140 -4.17 -2.36 1.35
CA ILE A 140 -4.56 -2.71 -0.01
C ILE A 140 -4.81 -1.41 -0.77
N LYS A 141 -4.06 -1.20 -1.85
CA LYS A 141 -4.17 0.01 -2.66
C LYS A 141 -5.23 -0.18 -3.74
N VAL A 142 -6.21 0.71 -3.77
CA VAL A 142 -7.40 0.64 -4.65
C VAL A 142 -7.57 1.95 -5.41
N PRO A 143 -7.69 1.93 -6.74
CA PRO A 143 -7.96 3.12 -7.54
C PRO A 143 -9.29 3.80 -7.19
N ALA A 144 -9.29 5.14 -7.15
CA ALA A 144 -10.49 5.96 -6.92
C ALA A 144 -11.35 6.13 -8.18
N THR A 145 -11.60 5.05 -8.92
CA THR A 145 -12.60 5.03 -10.00
C THR A 145 -14.02 5.08 -9.43
N ARG A 146 -15.05 5.19 -10.28
CA ARG A 146 -16.45 5.14 -9.82
C ARG A 146 -16.78 3.80 -9.19
N GLU A 147 -16.24 2.73 -9.78
CA GLU A 147 -16.37 1.34 -9.38
C GLU A 147 -15.49 1.02 -8.16
N GLY A 148 -14.38 1.75 -7.98
CA GLY A 148 -13.52 1.67 -6.81
C GLY A 148 -14.18 2.19 -5.52
N LEU A 149 -15.04 3.22 -5.59
CA LEU A 149 -15.72 3.78 -4.41
C LEU A 149 -16.53 2.75 -3.60
N PRO A 150 -17.47 1.98 -4.18
CA PRO A 150 -18.18 0.96 -3.43
C PRO A 150 -17.24 -0.15 -2.92
N ALA A 151 -16.14 -0.45 -3.63
CA ALA A 151 -15.13 -1.38 -3.15
C ALA A 151 -14.42 -0.84 -1.89
N ILE A 152 -13.98 0.43 -1.91
CA ILE A 152 -13.34 1.09 -0.77
C ILE A 152 -14.26 1.07 0.45
N ARG A 153 -15.51 1.52 0.31
CA ARG A 153 -16.52 1.50 1.39
C ARG A 153 -16.64 0.09 1.99
N ARG A 154 -16.79 -0.92 1.12
CA ARG A 154 -16.96 -2.30 1.55
C ARG A 154 -15.75 -2.83 2.32
N LEU A 155 -14.55 -2.59 1.81
CA LEU A 155 -13.30 -3.06 2.40
C LEU A 155 -13.04 -2.39 3.77
N ILE A 156 -13.26 -1.08 3.86
CA ILE A 156 -13.17 -0.34 5.14
C ILE A 156 -14.17 -0.90 6.16
N GLY A 157 -15.42 -1.15 5.75
CA GLY A 157 -16.41 -1.77 6.64
C GLY A 157 -15.98 -3.15 7.15
N GLU A 158 -15.28 -3.92 6.33
CA GLU A 158 -14.73 -5.23 6.70
C GLU A 158 -13.49 -5.13 7.60
N GLY A 159 -12.90 -3.95 7.71
CA GLY A 159 -11.72 -3.70 8.54
C GLY A 159 -10.40 -3.91 7.79
N ILE A 160 -10.43 -3.83 6.47
CA ILE A 160 -9.25 -3.85 5.63
C ILE A 160 -8.75 -2.42 5.48
N ASN A 161 -7.48 -2.19 5.76
CA ASN A 161 -6.87 -0.88 5.56
C ASN A 161 -6.74 -0.61 4.06
N VAL A 162 -7.16 0.58 3.61
CA VAL A 162 -7.14 0.93 2.18
C VAL A 162 -6.24 2.15 1.90
N ASN A 163 -5.34 2.02 0.93
CA ASN A 163 -4.66 3.17 0.32
C ASN A 163 -5.43 3.54 -0.96
N VAL A 164 -6.18 4.62 -0.94
CA VAL A 164 -6.95 5.06 -2.10
C VAL A 164 -6.05 5.84 -3.04
N THR A 165 -5.89 5.38 -4.29
CA THR A 165 -4.94 5.94 -5.27
C THR A 165 -5.63 6.59 -6.47
N LEU A 166 -4.83 7.27 -7.31
CA LEU A 166 -5.26 7.93 -8.54
C LEU A 166 -6.31 9.03 -8.32
N LEU A 167 -6.10 9.85 -7.28
CA LEU A 167 -6.91 11.02 -7.00
C LEU A 167 -6.30 12.28 -7.63
N PHE A 168 -7.10 12.98 -8.43
CA PHE A 168 -6.66 14.16 -9.20
C PHE A 168 -7.53 15.41 -8.99
N GLY A 169 -8.61 15.30 -8.21
CA GLY A 169 -9.57 16.39 -8.08
C GLY A 169 -10.38 16.32 -6.80
N LEU A 170 -10.74 17.50 -6.28
CA LEU A 170 -11.50 17.64 -5.04
C LEU A 170 -12.86 16.94 -5.04
N PRO A 171 -13.65 16.91 -6.15
CA PRO A 171 -14.91 16.18 -6.17
C PRO A 171 -14.72 14.69 -5.84
N ARG A 172 -13.77 14.02 -6.50
CA ARG A 172 -13.48 12.60 -6.23
C ARG A 172 -12.91 12.39 -4.83
N TYR A 173 -12.08 13.29 -4.33
CA TYR A 173 -11.58 13.24 -2.96
C TYR A 173 -12.71 13.24 -1.93
N ARG A 174 -13.73 14.09 -2.10
CA ARG A 174 -14.90 14.11 -1.21
C ARG A 174 -15.68 12.80 -1.27
N GLU A 175 -15.88 12.24 -2.46
CA GLU A 175 -16.53 10.93 -2.63
C GLU A 175 -15.75 9.81 -1.95
N VAL A 176 -14.42 9.85 -1.96
CA VAL A 176 -13.56 8.90 -1.23
C VAL A 176 -13.69 9.06 0.29
N ALA A 177 -13.68 10.30 0.78
CA ALA A 177 -13.88 10.57 2.20
C ALA A 177 -15.25 10.05 2.69
N GLU A 178 -16.30 10.26 1.88
CA GLU A 178 -17.64 9.73 2.14
C GLU A 178 -17.66 8.19 2.14
N ALA A 179 -17.01 7.55 1.16
CA ALA A 179 -16.91 6.09 1.11
C ALA A 179 -16.21 5.51 2.35
N TYR A 180 -15.15 6.16 2.83
CA TYR A 180 -14.46 5.77 4.07
C TYR A 180 -15.37 5.91 5.30
N LEU A 181 -16.01 7.07 5.48
CA LEU A 181 -16.91 7.33 6.61
C LEU A 181 -18.10 6.35 6.62
N SER A 182 -18.76 6.18 5.47
CA SER A 182 -19.83 5.21 5.28
C SER A 182 -19.40 3.77 5.64
N GLY A 183 -18.17 3.37 5.30
CA GLY A 183 -17.63 2.06 5.65
C GLY A 183 -17.46 1.90 7.17
N LEU A 184 -16.93 2.93 7.84
CA LEU A 184 -16.80 2.95 9.30
C LEU A 184 -18.16 2.95 10.01
N GLU A 185 -19.16 3.66 9.48
CA GLU A 185 -20.53 3.66 10.02
C GLU A 185 -21.16 2.26 9.95
N GLU A 186 -21.03 1.57 8.82
CA GLU A 186 -21.49 0.18 8.69
C GLU A 186 -20.81 -0.75 9.71
N ARG A 187 -19.51 -0.52 9.95
CA ARG A 187 -18.72 -1.27 10.92
C ARG A 187 -19.16 -0.97 12.36
N ALA A 188 -19.43 0.30 12.67
CA ALA A 188 -19.99 0.73 13.96
C ALA A 188 -21.36 0.12 14.21
N GLY A 189 -22.23 0.07 13.18
CA GLY A 189 -23.56 -0.56 13.25
C GLY A 189 -23.52 -2.06 13.56
N ARG A 190 -22.38 -2.72 13.30
CA ARG A 190 -22.12 -4.12 13.68
C ARG A 190 -21.42 -4.27 15.03
N GLY A 191 -21.17 -3.18 15.77
CA GLY A 191 -20.45 -3.19 17.04
C GLY A 191 -18.95 -3.52 16.92
N GLN A 192 -18.35 -3.33 15.74
CA GLN A 192 -16.96 -3.66 15.47
C GLN A 192 -16.03 -2.45 15.72
N HIS A 193 -14.77 -2.72 16.11
CA HIS A 193 -13.77 -1.67 16.38
C HIS A 193 -13.45 -0.82 15.14
N LEU A 194 -13.35 0.51 15.29
CA LEU A 194 -13.22 1.46 14.18
C LEU A 194 -11.77 1.78 13.77
N GLY A 195 -10.77 1.17 14.39
CA GLY A 195 -9.35 1.34 14.04
C GLY A 195 -9.00 0.68 12.71
N VAL A 196 -9.54 1.23 11.62
CA VAL A 196 -9.24 0.87 10.24
C VAL A 196 -8.54 2.07 9.61
N ALA A 197 -7.30 1.89 9.18
CA ALA A 197 -6.53 2.97 8.60
C ALA A 197 -6.93 3.18 7.13
N SER A 198 -6.82 4.41 6.65
CA SER A 198 -6.94 4.74 5.23
C SER A 198 -6.12 5.98 4.90
N VAL A 199 -5.56 6.01 3.69
CA VAL A 199 -4.92 7.21 3.12
C VAL A 199 -5.52 7.52 1.76
N ALA A 200 -5.52 8.80 1.37
CA ALA A 200 -5.98 9.27 0.06
C ALA A 200 -4.79 9.84 -0.73
N SER A 201 -4.18 9.03 -1.59
CA SER A 201 -3.04 9.42 -2.42
C SER A 201 -3.48 10.36 -3.55
N PHE A 202 -3.42 11.66 -3.26
CA PHE A 202 -3.70 12.75 -4.17
C PHE A 202 -2.45 13.14 -4.98
N PHE A 203 -2.55 13.10 -6.30
CA PHE A 203 -1.43 13.34 -7.21
C PHE A 203 -1.25 14.83 -7.46
N LEU A 204 -0.01 15.32 -7.38
CA LEU A 204 0.34 16.72 -7.59
C LEU A 204 1.00 16.96 -8.95
N SER A 205 2.17 16.36 -9.19
CA SER A 205 2.98 16.65 -10.40
C SER A 205 2.25 16.40 -11.72
N ARG A 206 1.32 15.44 -11.77
CA ARG A 206 0.51 15.17 -12.97
C ARG A 206 -0.47 16.29 -13.31
N ILE A 207 -0.89 17.08 -12.32
CA ILE A 207 -1.75 18.25 -12.52
C ILE A 207 -0.93 19.34 -13.19
N ASP A 208 0.28 19.62 -12.67
CA ASP A 208 1.16 20.66 -13.21
C ASP A 208 1.59 20.38 -14.66
N THR A 209 1.71 19.12 -15.06
CA THR A 209 2.06 18.75 -16.45
C THR A 209 0.93 18.92 -17.46
N LEU A 210 -0.32 19.12 -17.01
CA LEU A 210 -1.50 19.26 -17.87
C LEU A 210 -1.93 20.73 -18.05
N VAL A 211 -1.34 21.66 -17.29
CA VAL A 211 -1.64 23.10 -17.30
C VAL A 211 -0.61 23.86 -18.13
#